data_AF-A0A329SP14-F1
#
_entry.id   AF-A0A329SP14-F1
#
_cell.length_a   1.000
_cell.length_b   1.000
_cell.length_c   1.000
_cell.angle_alpha   90.00
_cell.angle_beta   90.00
_cell.angle_gamma   90.00
#
_symmetry.space_group_name_H-M   'P 1'
#
loop_
_entity.id
_entity.type
_entity.pdbx_description
1 polymer ?
#
loop_
_entity_poly.entity_id
_entity_poly.type
_entity_poly.pdbx_seq_one_letter_code
_entity_poly.pdbx_strand_id
1 'polypeptide(L)'
;MADKNPTSPAFKAFVDASAGAMGALFAAVLLYPLDVVKTRRQVDVDDSKEEETEEAKAKAVELRKKKTHNLLMAVWLIYRQQGVEGLFAGLSSKVVHTVSSNFAYFYWYSFLKTAVEKHSSTPITTGMSLLMASTAGALNMSMTLPLEMINTRAQIQPSDDESSDSDDKNKEKESQGRTMWGIAKEIYAEDGLMSFWKGFIPSLVLVSNPSINYTIFDKLKLQLQHSKMAASNARRVSSLTALEAFILAAIAKAVATLITYPVIRAKVLMQAQKKQITGQHKSSHGHHHAEMGNSMLQVLKRIGELEGPSGYFKGCSAQLFNTVLKSALLVMTKEQITKYTMRVLYLLRRNAGPKAIEAAKA
;
A
#
# COMPACT_ATOMS: atom_id res chain seq x y z
N MET A 1 22.76 -41.19 6.07
CA MET A 1 23.53 -40.20 5.27
C MET A 1 22.80 -38.87 5.36
N ALA A 2 23.40 -37.89 6.01
CA ALA A 2 22.81 -36.59 6.31
C ALA A 2 22.77 -35.71 5.05
N ASP A 3 21.58 -35.21 4.74
CA ASP A 3 21.29 -34.29 3.64
C ASP A 3 21.97 -32.92 3.90
N LYS A 4 23.19 -32.77 3.39
CA LYS A 4 23.95 -31.51 3.44
C LYS A 4 23.50 -30.63 2.28
N ASN A 5 22.44 -29.86 2.47
CA ASN A 5 22.12 -28.68 1.67
C ASN A 5 23.23 -27.61 1.83
N PRO A 6 23.98 -27.22 0.78
CA PRO A 6 24.98 -26.16 0.86
C PRO A 6 24.62 -24.99 -0.08
N THR A 7 23.35 -24.60 -0.17
CA THR A 7 23.08 -23.22 -0.62
C THR A 7 23.53 -22.32 0.51
N SER A 8 24.47 -21.40 0.26
CA SER A 8 24.89 -20.45 1.29
C SER A 8 23.63 -19.77 1.86
N PRO A 9 23.52 -19.59 3.19
CA PRO A 9 22.36 -18.93 3.79
C PRO A 9 22.07 -17.57 3.15
N ALA A 10 23.12 -16.88 2.68
CA ALA A 10 23.03 -15.64 1.91
C ALA A 10 22.34 -15.82 0.55
N PHE A 11 22.66 -16.87 -0.22
CA PHE A 11 22.01 -17.13 -1.50
C PHE A 11 20.52 -17.46 -1.32
N LYS A 12 20.17 -18.27 -0.31
CA LYS A 12 18.77 -18.55 0.01
C LYS A 12 18.01 -17.28 0.39
N ALA A 13 18.59 -16.44 1.26
CA ALA A 13 17.99 -15.16 1.65
C ALA A 13 17.80 -14.22 0.44
N PHE A 14 18.76 -14.19 -0.49
CA PHE A 14 18.65 -13.43 -1.73
C PHE A 14 17.50 -13.91 -2.60
N VAL A 15 17.40 -15.23 -2.85
CA VAL A 15 16.31 -15.83 -3.64
C VAL A 15 14.95 -15.57 -2.99
N ASP A 16 14.84 -15.72 -1.68
CA ASP A 16 13.60 -15.48 -0.94
C ASP A 16 13.20 -14.00 -0.98
N ALA A 17 14.17 -13.08 -0.91
CA ALA A 17 13.94 -11.64 -1.00
C ALA A 17 13.54 -11.22 -2.43
N SER A 18 14.22 -11.72 -3.46
CA SER A 18 13.90 -11.41 -4.86
C SER A 18 12.53 -11.97 -5.25
N ALA A 19 12.23 -13.21 -4.86
CA ALA A 19 10.92 -13.82 -5.06
C ALA A 19 9.81 -13.05 -4.34
N GLY A 20 10.08 -12.59 -3.11
CA GLY A 20 9.16 -11.74 -2.36
C GLY A 20 8.90 -10.40 -3.05
N ALA A 21 9.95 -9.72 -3.51
CA ALA A 21 9.84 -8.43 -4.20
C ALA A 21 9.11 -8.54 -5.55
N MET A 22 9.46 -9.54 -6.37
CA MET A 22 8.78 -9.81 -7.64
C MET A 22 7.32 -10.19 -7.44
N GLY A 23 7.03 -11.05 -6.44
CA GLY A 23 5.66 -11.42 -6.10
C GLY A 23 4.82 -10.23 -5.61
N ALA A 24 5.42 -9.34 -4.82
CA ALA A 24 4.77 -8.11 -4.38
C ALA A 24 4.50 -7.14 -5.53
N LEU A 25 5.45 -6.98 -6.45
CA LEU A 25 5.27 -6.13 -7.64
C LEU A 25 4.19 -6.69 -8.56
N PHE A 26 4.22 -8.00 -8.83
CA PHE A 26 3.21 -8.68 -9.64
C PHE A 26 1.80 -8.51 -9.04
N ALA A 27 1.64 -8.76 -7.74
CA ALA A 27 0.37 -8.56 -7.05
C ALA A 27 -0.09 -7.10 -7.08
N ALA A 28 0.84 -6.13 -6.98
CA ALA A 28 0.52 -4.71 -7.06
C ALA A 28 0.05 -4.28 -8.45
N VAL A 29 0.64 -4.81 -9.52
CA VAL A 29 0.22 -4.52 -10.91
C VAL A 29 -1.12 -5.18 -11.20
N LEU A 30 -1.28 -6.47 -10.85
CA LEU A 30 -2.51 -7.22 -11.14
C LEU A 30 -3.72 -6.64 -10.42
N LEU A 31 -3.54 -6.19 -9.17
CA LEU A 31 -4.61 -5.61 -8.34
C LEU A 31 -4.63 -4.08 -8.38
N TYR A 32 -3.90 -3.46 -9.31
CA TYR A 32 -3.88 -2.01 -9.44
C TYR A 32 -5.28 -1.39 -9.67
N PRO A 33 -6.17 -1.99 -10.49
CA PRO A 33 -7.55 -1.51 -10.62
C PRO A 33 -8.31 -1.43 -9.28
N LEU A 34 -8.04 -2.37 -8.36
CA LEU A 34 -8.65 -2.35 -7.03
C LEU A 34 -8.00 -1.30 -6.11
N ASP A 35 -6.72 -0.99 -6.30
CA ASP A 35 -6.07 0.14 -5.63
C ASP A 35 -6.71 1.47 -6.03
N VAL A 36 -6.96 1.68 -7.32
CA VAL A 36 -7.64 2.90 -7.83
C VAL A 36 -9.03 3.04 -7.20
N VAL A 37 -9.86 1.99 -7.26
CA VAL A 37 -11.21 2.01 -6.66
C VAL A 37 -11.16 2.26 -5.15
N LYS A 38 -10.24 1.60 -4.45
CA LYS A 38 -10.04 1.79 -3.00
C LYS A 38 -9.68 3.24 -2.70
N THR A 39 -8.69 3.80 -3.38
CA THR A 39 -8.22 5.17 -3.15
C THR A 39 -9.32 6.18 -3.44
N ARG A 40 -10.03 6.06 -4.57
CA ARG A 40 -11.17 6.94 -4.89
C ARG A 40 -12.26 6.88 -3.81
N ARG A 41 -12.59 5.68 -3.31
CA ARG A 41 -13.56 5.51 -2.21
C ARG A 41 -13.10 6.11 -0.88
N GLN A 42 -11.78 6.15 -0.62
CA GLN A 42 -11.24 6.73 0.61
C GLN A 42 -11.26 8.27 0.59
N VAL A 43 -11.06 8.83 -0.60
CA VAL A 43 -11.01 10.28 -0.84
C VAL A 43 -12.38 10.90 -1.02
N ASP A 44 -13.36 10.13 -1.47
CA ASP A 44 -14.74 10.59 -1.56
C ASP A 44 -15.22 11.05 -0.17
N VAL A 45 -15.42 12.35 0.01
CA VAL A 45 -15.92 12.98 1.23
C VAL A 45 -17.39 13.34 1.02
N ASP A 46 -18.24 12.96 1.96
CA ASP A 46 -19.65 13.36 1.96
C ASP A 46 -19.80 14.78 2.52
N ASP A 47 -19.81 15.74 1.62
CA ASP A 47 -19.97 17.18 1.83
C ASP A 47 -21.43 17.65 1.70
N SER A 48 -22.41 16.73 1.63
CA SER A 48 -23.83 17.05 1.45
C SER A 48 -24.44 17.89 2.59
N LYS A 49 -23.68 18.16 3.66
CA LYS A 49 -24.05 19.08 4.74
C LYS A 49 -23.73 20.54 4.41
N GLU A 50 -22.85 20.78 3.44
CA GLU A 50 -22.51 22.10 2.91
C GLU A 50 -23.45 22.51 1.77
N GLU A 51 -24.23 21.58 1.21
CA GLU A 51 -25.25 21.88 0.19
C GLU A 51 -26.45 22.62 0.81
N GLU A 52 -26.71 23.83 0.33
CA GLU A 52 -27.72 24.74 0.90
C GLU A 52 -29.18 24.31 0.63
N THR A 53 -29.44 23.42 -0.34
CA THR A 53 -30.81 23.05 -0.76
C THR A 53 -31.11 21.56 -0.53
N GLU A 54 -32.27 21.23 0.04
CA GLU A 54 -32.70 19.84 0.30
C GLU A 54 -32.79 18.98 -0.97
N GLU A 55 -33.15 19.57 -2.12
CA GLU A 55 -33.18 18.87 -3.41
C GLU A 55 -31.79 18.49 -3.93
N ALA A 56 -30.78 19.36 -3.72
CA ALA A 56 -29.40 19.07 -4.07
C ALA A 56 -28.88 17.90 -3.23
N LYS A 57 -29.16 17.94 -1.92
CA LYS A 57 -28.82 16.88 -0.97
C LYS A 57 -29.47 15.55 -1.33
N ALA A 58 -30.75 15.54 -1.69
CA ALA A 58 -31.46 14.33 -2.09
C ALA A 58 -30.89 13.74 -3.40
N LYS A 59 -30.61 14.58 -4.40
CA LYS A 59 -29.98 14.16 -5.66
C LYS A 59 -28.54 13.67 -5.46
N ALA A 60 -27.73 14.34 -4.63
CA ALA A 60 -26.36 13.94 -4.31
C ALA A 60 -26.34 12.58 -3.60
N VAL A 61 -27.21 12.38 -2.61
CA VAL A 61 -27.37 11.12 -1.89
C VAL A 61 -27.87 10.00 -2.82
N GLU A 62 -28.84 10.27 -3.69
CA GLU A 62 -29.38 9.28 -4.63
C GLU A 62 -28.36 8.88 -5.70
N LEU A 63 -27.65 9.84 -6.31
CA LEU A 63 -26.59 9.61 -7.29
C LEU A 63 -25.46 8.76 -6.68
N ARG A 64 -25.09 9.03 -5.42
CA ARG A 64 -24.09 8.27 -4.64
C ARG A 64 -24.55 6.85 -4.30
N LYS A 65 -25.82 6.68 -3.90
CA LYS A 65 -26.44 5.38 -3.58
C LYS A 65 -26.54 4.48 -4.81
N LYS A 66 -26.82 5.06 -5.99
CA LYS A 66 -26.81 4.38 -7.29
C LYS A 66 -25.41 3.99 -7.75
N LYS A 67 -24.38 4.78 -7.42
CA LYS A 67 -22.99 4.56 -7.87
C LYS A 67 -22.27 3.37 -7.22
N THR A 68 -22.57 2.98 -5.98
CA THR A 68 -21.59 2.11 -5.28
C THR A 68 -22.10 1.34 -4.07
N HIS A 69 -22.30 0.03 -4.22
CA HIS A 69 -22.06 -0.95 -3.14
C HIS A 69 -21.03 -2.00 -3.59
N ASN A 70 -21.12 -2.48 -4.84
CA ASN A 70 -20.24 -3.53 -5.35
C ASN A 70 -18.89 -2.97 -5.83
N LEU A 71 -17.78 -3.45 -5.24
CA LEU A 71 -16.41 -3.10 -5.64
C LEU A 71 -16.15 -3.39 -7.13
N LEU A 72 -16.65 -4.52 -7.62
CA LEU A 72 -16.52 -4.93 -9.03
C LEU A 72 -17.32 -4.02 -9.97
N MET A 73 -18.48 -3.54 -9.52
CA MET A 73 -19.26 -2.57 -10.29
C MET A 73 -18.54 -1.22 -10.38
N ALA A 74 -17.83 -0.81 -9.31
CA ALA A 74 -16.99 0.38 -9.35
C ALA A 74 -15.82 0.23 -10.33
N VAL A 75 -15.16 -0.94 -10.40
CA VAL A 75 -14.14 -1.23 -11.42
C VAL A 75 -14.75 -1.14 -12.82
N TRP A 76 -15.91 -1.76 -13.04
CA TRP A 76 -16.59 -1.76 -14.33
C TRP A 76 -17.04 -0.34 -14.75
N LEU A 77 -17.50 0.47 -13.81
CA LEU A 77 -17.90 1.85 -14.06
C LEU A 77 -16.68 2.69 -14.50
N ILE A 78 -15.55 2.57 -13.81
CA ILE A 78 -14.31 3.28 -14.19
C ILE A 78 -13.85 2.81 -15.57
N TYR A 79 -13.89 1.50 -15.84
CA TYR A 79 -13.57 0.97 -17.16
C TYR A 79 -14.46 1.56 -18.27
N ARG A 80 -15.76 1.69 -18.01
CA ARG A 80 -16.71 2.24 -18.98
C ARG A 80 -16.54 3.75 -19.21
N GLN A 81 -16.16 4.50 -18.17
CA GLN A 81 -16.04 5.96 -18.23
C GLN A 81 -14.65 6.45 -18.68
N GLN A 82 -13.59 5.79 -18.23
CA GLN A 82 -12.20 6.24 -18.41
C GLN A 82 -11.32 5.21 -19.13
N GLY A 83 -11.90 4.08 -19.56
CA GLY A 83 -11.17 3.01 -20.22
C GLY A 83 -10.14 2.31 -19.33
N VAL A 84 -9.20 1.64 -19.99
CA VAL A 84 -8.06 0.95 -19.33
C VAL A 84 -7.10 1.96 -18.70
N GLU A 85 -6.95 3.14 -19.31
CA GLU A 85 -6.05 4.20 -18.82
C GLU A 85 -6.47 4.69 -17.42
N GLY A 86 -7.78 4.87 -17.17
CA GLY A 86 -8.28 5.24 -15.84
C GLY A 86 -8.07 4.16 -14.77
N LEU A 87 -8.16 2.87 -15.13
CA LEU A 87 -7.90 1.76 -14.20
C LEU A 87 -6.41 1.61 -13.83
N PHE A 88 -5.51 2.08 -14.70
CA PHE A 88 -4.06 2.02 -14.51
C PHE A 88 -3.42 3.40 -14.33
N ALA A 89 -4.21 4.41 -14.03
CA ALA A 89 -3.75 5.77 -13.77
C ALA A 89 -2.79 5.81 -12.59
N GLY A 90 -1.52 6.14 -12.85
CA GLY A 90 -0.45 6.15 -11.86
C GLY A 90 0.36 4.86 -11.72
N LEU A 91 0.11 3.83 -12.55
CA LEU A 91 0.84 2.56 -12.47
C LEU A 91 2.36 2.76 -12.58
N SER A 92 2.82 3.61 -13.50
CA SER A 92 4.24 3.95 -13.66
C SER A 92 4.83 4.53 -12.38
N SER A 93 4.12 5.48 -11.74
CA SER A 93 4.50 6.06 -10.44
C SER A 93 4.54 5.00 -9.35
N LYS A 94 3.60 4.05 -9.36
CA LYS A 94 3.57 2.96 -8.39
C LYS A 94 4.77 2.05 -8.52
N VAL A 95 5.14 1.66 -9.74
CA VAL A 95 6.28 0.79 -10.01
C VAL A 95 7.57 1.48 -9.57
N VAL A 96 7.78 2.74 -9.97
CA VAL A 96 8.95 3.53 -9.56
C VAL A 96 9.00 3.69 -8.05
N HIS A 97 7.89 4.03 -7.41
CA HIS A 97 7.78 4.07 -5.95
C HIS A 97 8.18 2.74 -5.31
N THR A 98 7.62 1.62 -5.75
CA THR A 98 7.88 0.30 -5.16
C THR A 98 9.34 -0.12 -5.30
N VAL A 99 9.95 0.09 -6.46
CA VAL A 99 11.37 -0.25 -6.68
C VAL A 99 12.27 0.63 -5.82
N SER A 100 12.07 1.94 -5.84
CA SER A 100 12.83 2.90 -5.03
C SER A 100 12.69 2.64 -3.53
N SER A 101 11.48 2.33 -3.07
CA SER A 101 11.19 2.08 -1.66
C SER A 101 11.82 0.78 -1.16
N ASN A 102 11.77 -0.28 -1.96
CA ASN A 102 12.44 -1.52 -1.61
C ASN A 102 13.97 -1.32 -1.52
N PHE A 103 14.56 -0.65 -2.52
CA PHE A 103 15.99 -0.35 -2.51
C PHE A 103 16.40 0.48 -1.29
N ALA A 104 15.72 1.61 -1.05
CA ALA A 104 16.03 2.50 0.06
C ALA A 104 15.85 1.81 1.42
N TYR A 105 14.79 1.02 1.60
CA TYR A 105 14.59 0.23 2.81
C TYR A 105 15.75 -0.74 3.07
N PHE A 106 16.13 -1.55 2.08
CA PHE A 106 17.24 -2.50 2.24
C PHE A 106 18.58 -1.80 2.46
N TYR A 107 18.83 -0.69 1.78
CA TYR A 107 20.01 0.14 1.99
C TYR A 107 20.08 0.65 3.43
N TRP A 108 19.04 1.34 3.92
CA TRP A 108 19.01 1.89 5.27
C TRP A 108 19.06 0.81 6.34
N TYR A 109 18.36 -0.30 6.14
CA TYR A 109 18.41 -1.42 7.06
C TYR A 109 19.82 -2.03 7.14
N SER A 110 20.48 -2.21 5.99
CA SER A 110 21.84 -2.78 5.93
C SER A 110 22.87 -1.82 6.53
N PHE A 111 22.72 -0.51 6.27
CA PHE A 111 23.55 0.53 6.86
C PHE A 111 23.43 0.55 8.39
N LEU A 112 22.20 0.59 8.93
CA LEU A 112 21.95 0.57 10.37
C LEU A 112 22.45 -0.73 11.01
N LYS A 113 22.21 -1.87 10.36
CA LYS A 113 22.70 -3.17 10.82
C LYS A 113 24.22 -3.19 10.93
N THR A 114 24.93 -2.74 9.89
CA THR A 114 26.41 -2.69 9.89
C THR A 114 26.94 -1.74 10.95
N ALA A 115 26.29 -0.59 11.15
CA ALA A 115 26.67 0.37 12.19
C ALA A 115 26.52 -0.21 13.60
N VAL A 116 25.43 -0.96 13.86
CA VAL A 116 25.18 -1.61 15.14
C VAL A 116 26.15 -2.78 15.37
N GLU A 117 26.39 -3.62 14.35
CA GLU A 117 27.35 -4.73 14.44
C GLU A 117 28.78 -4.24 14.67
N LYS A 118 29.15 -3.07 14.15
CA LYS A 118 30.46 -2.46 14.38
C LYS A 118 30.63 -1.94 15.81
N HIS A 119 29.55 -1.51 16.46
CA HIS A 119 29.60 -0.88 17.78
C HIS A 119 29.20 -1.84 18.92
N SER A 120 28.66 -3.03 18.59
CA SER A 120 28.16 -3.98 19.56
C SER A 120 28.82 -5.34 19.40
N SER A 121 29.46 -5.82 20.47
CA SER A 121 30.02 -7.19 20.54
C SER A 121 28.95 -8.24 20.89
N THR A 122 27.69 -7.84 21.07
CA THR A 122 26.57 -8.75 21.42
C THR A 122 25.70 -9.05 20.21
N PRO A 123 25.08 -10.24 20.14
CA PRO A 123 24.15 -10.58 19.06
C PRO A 123 22.94 -9.64 19.08
N ILE A 124 22.48 -9.25 17.89
CA ILE A 124 21.37 -8.30 17.71
C ILE A 124 20.09 -8.85 18.35
N THR A 125 19.65 -8.25 19.45
CA THR A 125 18.38 -8.59 20.13
C THR A 125 17.18 -8.24 19.24
N THR A 126 16.06 -8.95 19.42
CA THR A 126 14.77 -8.68 18.73
C THR A 126 14.34 -7.22 18.84
N GLY A 127 14.51 -6.59 20.01
CA GLY A 127 14.19 -5.17 20.21
C GLY A 127 15.05 -4.23 19.36
N MET A 128 16.36 -4.50 19.27
CA MET A 128 17.28 -3.72 18.44
C MET A 128 16.97 -3.89 16.95
N SER A 129 16.62 -5.11 16.53
CA SER A 129 16.14 -5.38 15.16
C SER A 129 14.87 -4.59 14.82
N LEU A 130 13.94 -4.50 15.77
CA LEU A 130 12.70 -3.73 15.58
C LEU A 130 12.97 -2.22 15.49
N LEU A 131 13.86 -1.70 16.34
CA LEU A 131 14.29 -0.30 16.29
C LEU A 131 14.96 0.03 14.96
N MET A 132 15.92 -0.80 14.52
CA MET A 132 16.57 -0.62 13.21
C MET A 132 15.57 -0.68 12.06
N ALA A 133 14.64 -1.65 12.09
CA ALA A 133 13.60 -1.77 11.06
C ALA A 133 12.68 -0.53 11.04
N SER A 134 12.36 0.02 12.21
CA SER A 134 11.51 1.21 12.34
C SER A 134 12.23 2.48 11.85
N THR A 135 13.50 2.66 12.23
CA THR A 135 14.33 3.78 11.77
C THR A 135 14.59 3.71 10.27
N ALA A 136 14.92 2.53 9.74
CA ALA A 136 15.04 2.30 8.29
C ALA A 136 13.72 2.62 7.57
N GLY A 137 12.58 2.24 8.15
CA GLY A 137 11.25 2.58 7.64
C GLY A 137 10.99 4.08 7.58
N ALA A 138 11.34 4.83 8.63
CA ALA A 138 11.18 6.28 8.67
C ALA A 138 12.09 7.02 7.67
N LEU A 139 13.35 6.58 7.54
CA LEU A 139 14.29 7.11 6.55
C LEU A 139 13.83 6.81 5.12
N ASN A 140 13.35 5.59 4.87
CA ASN A 140 12.75 5.20 3.60
C ASN A 140 11.55 6.08 3.25
N MET A 141 10.60 6.25 4.17
CA MET A 141 9.43 7.12 3.97
C MET A 141 9.85 8.54 3.61
N SER A 142 10.86 9.10 4.27
CA SER A 142 11.36 10.45 4.00
C SER A 142 11.80 10.62 2.53
N MET A 143 12.30 9.56 1.90
CA MET A 143 12.70 9.57 0.49
C MET A 143 11.56 9.20 -0.47
N THR A 144 10.64 8.33 -0.07
CA THR A 144 9.64 7.76 -0.99
C THR A 144 8.30 8.47 -0.98
N LEU A 145 8.04 9.30 0.04
CA LEU A 145 6.78 10.05 0.15
C LEU A 145 6.45 10.93 -1.06
N PRO A 146 7.40 11.63 -1.71
CA PRO A 146 7.10 12.37 -2.93
C PRO A 146 6.52 11.49 -4.05
N LEU A 147 7.04 10.28 -4.22
CA LEU A 147 6.53 9.32 -5.22
C LEU A 147 5.18 8.73 -4.80
N GLU A 148 4.97 8.52 -3.49
CA GLU A 148 3.68 8.10 -2.95
C GLU A 148 2.61 9.17 -3.19
N MET A 149 2.95 10.44 -2.96
CA MET A 149 2.08 11.60 -3.19
C MET A 149 1.65 11.68 -4.66
N ILE A 150 2.60 11.58 -5.60
CA ILE A 150 2.32 11.57 -7.04
C ILE A 150 1.40 10.41 -7.41
N ASN A 151 1.68 9.20 -6.89
CA ASN A 151 0.84 8.04 -7.16
C ASN A 151 -0.58 8.21 -6.61
N THR A 152 -0.73 8.72 -5.38
CA THR A 152 -2.05 8.95 -4.78
C THR A 152 -2.87 9.92 -5.62
N ARG A 153 -2.27 11.04 -6.07
CA ARG A 153 -2.95 12.00 -6.96
C ARG A 153 -3.31 11.43 -8.32
N ALA A 154 -2.43 10.61 -8.90
CA ALA A 154 -2.71 9.94 -10.17
C ALA A 154 -3.92 8.98 -10.06
N GLN A 155 -4.12 8.32 -8.92
CA GLN A 155 -5.24 7.38 -8.72
C GLN A 155 -6.61 8.07 -8.59
N ILE A 156 -6.64 9.35 -8.22
CA ILE A 156 -7.87 10.11 -7.93
C ILE A 156 -8.34 10.89 -9.15
N GLN A 157 -7.64 10.80 -10.27
CA GLN A 157 -7.90 11.64 -11.43
C GLN A 157 -9.38 11.62 -11.87
N PRO A 158 -10.03 12.79 -12.00
CA PRO A 158 -11.43 12.88 -12.40
C PRO A 158 -11.62 12.37 -13.83
N SER A 159 -12.83 11.88 -14.11
CA SER A 159 -13.26 11.44 -15.44
C SER A 159 -13.52 12.66 -16.33
N ASP A 160 -13.20 12.55 -17.61
CA ASP A 160 -13.39 13.61 -18.61
C ASP A 160 -14.85 14.11 -18.72
N ASP A 161 -15.84 13.31 -18.30
CA ASP A 161 -17.28 13.66 -18.26
C ASP A 161 -17.62 14.87 -17.36
N GLU A 162 -16.74 15.28 -16.43
CA GLU A 162 -16.97 16.48 -15.59
C GLU A 162 -16.36 17.76 -16.17
N SER A 163 -15.66 17.66 -17.31
CA SER A 163 -15.02 18.81 -17.97
C SER A 163 -15.74 19.30 -19.24
N SER A 164 -16.82 18.61 -19.64
CA SER A 164 -17.56 18.88 -20.88
C SER A 164 -18.59 20.03 -20.82
N ASP A 165 -18.77 20.70 -19.68
CA ASP A 165 -19.67 21.86 -19.56
C ASP A 165 -18.94 23.22 -19.65
N SER A 166 -17.64 23.22 -19.94
CA SER A 166 -16.91 24.45 -20.29
C SER A 166 -16.75 24.54 -21.80
N ASP A 167 -17.43 25.54 -22.40
CA ASP A 167 -17.38 26.02 -23.80
C ASP A 167 -15.97 26.51 -24.27
N ASP A 168 -14.90 25.87 -23.81
CA ASP A 168 -13.52 26.24 -24.11
C ASP A 168 -12.86 25.13 -24.94
N LYS A 169 -13.09 25.20 -26.26
CA LYS A 169 -12.60 24.26 -27.31
C LYS A 169 -11.06 24.16 -27.41
N ASN A 170 -10.31 24.71 -26.46
CA ASN A 170 -8.85 24.64 -26.40
C ASN A 170 -8.28 23.70 -25.33
N LYS A 171 -9.12 23.02 -24.53
CA LYS A 171 -8.68 22.03 -23.53
C LYS A 171 -8.77 20.56 -23.96
N GLU A 172 -9.11 20.28 -25.22
CA GLU A 172 -9.24 18.91 -25.76
C GLU A 172 -7.91 18.12 -25.87
N LYS A 173 -6.77 18.67 -25.41
CA LYS A 173 -5.45 17.99 -25.49
C LYS A 173 -4.76 17.69 -24.16
N GLU A 174 -5.33 18.05 -23.01
CA GLU A 174 -4.65 17.86 -21.70
C GLU A 174 -5.17 16.68 -20.86
N SER A 175 -6.20 15.95 -21.29
CA SER A 175 -6.66 14.73 -20.59
C SER A 175 -5.89 13.46 -20.98
N GLN A 176 -5.03 13.52 -22.00
CA GLN A 176 -4.19 12.41 -22.41
C GLN A 176 -3.06 12.20 -21.38
N GLY A 177 -3.25 11.22 -20.49
CA GLY A 177 -2.27 10.73 -19.53
C GLY A 177 -1.47 11.81 -18.80
N ARG A 178 -2.04 12.42 -17.75
CA ARG A 178 -1.28 13.34 -16.87
C ARG A 178 -0.01 12.64 -16.43
N THR A 179 1.10 13.06 -17.04
CA THR A 179 2.39 12.43 -16.79
C THR A 179 2.77 12.60 -15.33
N MET A 180 3.58 11.68 -14.79
CA MET A 180 4.11 11.81 -13.42
C MET A 180 4.74 13.19 -13.18
N TRP A 181 5.37 13.75 -14.22
CA TRP A 181 5.95 15.09 -14.21
C TRP A 181 4.92 16.21 -14.14
N GLY A 182 3.80 16.09 -14.87
CA GLY A 182 2.69 17.05 -14.78
C GLY A 182 2.09 17.10 -13.37
N ILE A 183 1.90 15.94 -12.75
CA ILE A 183 1.41 15.84 -11.36
C ILE A 183 2.44 16.43 -10.38
N ALA A 184 3.73 16.14 -10.58
CA ALA A 184 4.79 16.71 -9.74
C ALA A 184 4.84 18.25 -9.83
N LYS A 185 4.72 18.81 -11.04
CA LYS A 185 4.65 20.27 -11.24
C LYS A 185 3.44 20.89 -10.54
N GLU A 186 2.28 20.26 -10.60
CA GLU A 186 1.08 20.71 -9.89
C GLU A 186 1.28 20.69 -8.38
N ILE A 187 1.82 19.60 -7.81
CA ILE A 187 2.12 19.51 -6.37
C ILE A 187 3.06 20.64 -5.95
N TYR A 188 4.10 20.90 -6.76
CA TYR A 188 5.06 21.97 -6.48
C TYR A 188 4.42 23.36 -6.57
N ALA A 189 3.47 23.57 -7.48
CA ALA A 189 2.81 24.86 -7.65
C ALA A 189 1.86 25.24 -6.49
N GLU A 190 1.47 24.30 -5.63
CA GLU A 190 0.58 24.56 -4.49
C GLU A 190 1.24 25.27 -3.31
N ASP A 191 2.26 24.65 -2.72
CA ASP A 191 2.99 25.15 -1.54
C ASP A 191 4.51 24.85 -1.66
N GLY A 192 5.02 24.66 -2.88
CA GLY A 192 6.41 24.33 -3.13
C GLY A 192 6.78 22.91 -2.72
N LEU A 193 8.03 22.75 -2.25
CA LEU A 193 8.64 21.45 -1.98
C LEU A 193 7.96 20.69 -0.83
N MET A 194 7.43 21.39 0.17
CA MET A 194 6.83 20.74 1.35
C MET A 194 5.51 20.02 1.04
N SER A 195 4.83 20.37 -0.06
CA SER A 195 3.62 19.67 -0.50
C SER A 195 3.83 18.17 -0.75
N PHE A 196 5.03 17.77 -1.17
CA PHE A 196 5.34 16.35 -1.42
C PHE A 196 5.41 15.49 -0.15
N TRP A 197 5.57 16.12 1.02
CA TRP A 197 5.59 15.45 2.33
C TRP A 197 4.27 15.61 3.09
N LYS A 198 3.20 16.10 2.44
CA LYS A 198 1.84 16.03 3.00
C LYS A 198 1.51 14.58 3.32
N GLY A 199 1.16 14.32 4.59
CA GLY A 199 0.95 12.97 5.10
C GLY A 199 2.18 12.30 5.74
N PHE A 200 3.29 13.02 5.96
CA PHE A 200 4.45 12.50 6.71
C PHE A 200 4.08 12.09 8.14
N ILE A 201 3.45 12.98 8.90
CA ILE A 201 3.01 12.72 10.28
C ILE A 201 2.09 11.49 10.41
N PRO A 202 0.98 11.37 9.64
CA PRO A 202 0.17 10.17 9.71
C PRO A 202 0.94 8.93 9.24
N SER A 203 1.88 9.05 8.30
CA SER A 203 2.73 7.91 7.91
C SER A 203 3.61 7.41 9.07
N LEU A 204 4.18 8.30 9.89
CA LEU A 204 4.92 7.92 11.09
C LEU A 204 4.04 7.20 12.11
N VAL A 205 2.82 7.70 12.35
CA VAL A 205 1.86 7.01 13.24
C VAL A 205 1.54 5.62 12.69
N LEU A 206 1.43 5.47 11.38
CA LEU A 206 1.16 4.19 10.71
C LEU A 206 2.32 3.19 10.74
N VAL A 207 3.53 3.60 11.15
CA VAL A 207 4.64 2.66 11.45
C VAL A 207 4.26 1.70 12.60
N SER A 208 3.29 2.07 13.44
CA SER A 208 2.72 1.17 14.45
C SER A 208 1.89 0.02 13.87
N ASN A 209 1.37 0.12 12.64
CA ASN A 209 0.48 -0.89 12.05
C ASN A 209 1.12 -2.29 11.96
N PRO A 210 2.36 -2.45 11.44
CA PRO A 210 3.08 -3.72 11.51
C PRO A 210 3.23 -4.25 12.94
N SER A 211 3.58 -3.40 13.90
CA SER A 211 3.77 -3.82 15.30
C SER A 211 2.47 -4.36 15.92
N ILE A 212 1.34 -3.68 15.68
CA ILE A 212 0.01 -4.16 16.11
C ILE A 212 -0.32 -5.50 15.44
N ASN A 213 -0.08 -5.60 14.13
CA ASN A 213 -0.32 -6.81 13.36
C ASN A 213 0.48 -8.01 13.90
N TYR A 214 1.79 -7.86 14.09
CA TYR A 214 2.64 -8.93 14.62
C TYR A 214 2.25 -9.32 16.05
N THR A 215 1.96 -8.34 16.91
CA THR A 215 1.51 -8.61 18.29
C THR A 215 0.24 -9.44 18.32
N ILE A 216 -0.76 -9.09 17.49
CA ILE A 216 -2.01 -9.84 17.40
C ILE A 216 -1.76 -11.23 16.82
N PHE A 217 -0.97 -11.31 15.75
CA PHE A 217 -0.62 -12.59 15.12
C PHE A 217 0.06 -13.55 16.11
N ASP A 218 1.05 -13.07 16.87
CA ASP A 218 1.78 -13.87 17.85
C ASP A 218 0.86 -14.33 18.98
N LYS A 219 -0.03 -13.46 19.49
CA LYS A 219 -1.02 -13.85 20.50
C LYS A 219 -1.99 -14.92 19.98
N LEU A 220 -2.55 -14.73 18.79
CA LEU A 220 -3.47 -15.70 18.19
C LEU A 220 -2.79 -17.03 17.89
N LYS A 221 -1.54 -16.98 17.41
CA LYS A 221 -0.71 -18.17 17.16
C LYS A 221 -0.47 -18.94 18.45
N LEU A 222 -0.06 -18.27 19.53
CA LEU A 222 0.18 -18.90 20.83
C LEU A 222 -1.11 -19.52 21.39
N GLN A 223 -2.23 -18.82 21.31
CA GLN A 223 -3.53 -19.34 21.74
C GLN A 223 -3.91 -20.61 20.98
N LEU A 224 -3.83 -20.61 19.65
CA LEU A 224 -4.16 -21.78 18.84
C LEU A 224 -3.21 -22.96 19.12
N GLN A 225 -1.92 -22.70 19.30
CA GLN A 225 -0.94 -23.73 19.65
C GLN A 225 -1.22 -24.35 21.02
N HIS A 226 -1.58 -23.53 22.02
CA HIS A 226 -2.02 -24.01 23.33
C HIS A 226 -3.29 -24.85 23.26
N SER A 227 -4.31 -24.39 22.53
CA SER A 227 -5.57 -25.14 22.33
C SER A 227 -5.32 -26.51 21.67
N LYS A 228 -4.42 -26.57 20.68
CA LYS A 228 -4.05 -27.83 20.03
C LYS A 228 -3.27 -28.78 20.94
N MET A 229 -2.34 -28.26 21.74
CA MET A 229 -1.64 -29.07 22.74
C MET A 229 -2.61 -29.68 23.76
N ALA A 230 -3.56 -28.87 24.24
CA ALA A 230 -4.57 -29.32 25.20
C ALA A 230 -5.49 -30.40 24.60
N ALA A 231 -5.89 -30.26 23.34
CA ALA A 231 -6.75 -31.23 22.65
C ALA A 231 -6.04 -32.55 22.30
N SER A 232 -4.72 -32.53 22.08
CA SER A 232 -3.94 -33.71 21.62
C SER A 232 -3.09 -34.36 22.71
N ASN A 233 -3.11 -33.85 23.94
CA ASN A 233 -2.22 -34.25 25.05
C ASN A 233 -0.73 -34.30 24.63
N ALA A 234 -0.36 -33.53 23.61
CA ALA A 234 0.93 -33.64 22.95
C ALA A 234 1.98 -32.81 23.71
N ARG A 235 3.13 -33.44 23.99
CA ARG A 235 4.26 -32.86 24.73
C ARG A 235 5.07 -31.83 23.91
N ARG A 236 4.67 -31.51 22.68
CA ARG A 236 5.39 -30.59 21.75
C ARG A 236 4.45 -29.59 21.07
N VAL A 237 5.00 -28.41 20.79
CA VAL A 237 4.32 -27.33 20.04
C VAL A 237 3.95 -27.82 18.65
N SER A 238 2.64 -27.91 18.37
CA SER A 238 2.16 -28.21 17.02
C SER A 238 2.53 -27.07 16.06
N SER A 239 3.10 -27.42 14.91
CA SER A 239 3.30 -26.50 13.80
C SER A 239 1.95 -26.10 13.20
N LEU A 240 1.79 -24.82 12.86
CA LEU A 240 0.61 -24.33 12.16
C LEU A 240 0.58 -24.89 10.73
N THR A 241 -0.60 -25.24 10.22
CA THR A 241 -0.78 -25.45 8.79
C THR A 241 -0.67 -24.12 8.05
N ALA A 242 -0.36 -24.15 6.75
CA ALA A 242 -0.28 -22.93 5.94
C ALA A 242 -1.60 -22.14 5.94
N LEU A 243 -2.73 -22.85 5.90
CA LEU A 243 -4.07 -22.25 5.94
C LEU A 243 -4.37 -21.61 7.30
N GLU A 244 -4.00 -22.25 8.40
CA GLU A 244 -4.14 -21.67 9.74
C GLU A 244 -3.29 -20.41 9.90
N ALA A 245 -2.02 -20.47 9.51
CA ALA A 245 -1.14 -19.31 9.55
C ALA A 245 -1.67 -18.16 8.69
N PHE A 246 -2.25 -18.47 7.52
CA PHE A 246 -2.88 -17.48 6.64
C PHE A 246 -4.10 -16.84 7.29
N ILE A 247 -5.03 -17.62 7.86
CA ILE A 247 -6.23 -17.09 8.51
C ILE A 247 -5.85 -16.22 9.72
N LEU A 248 -4.94 -16.70 10.57
CA LEU A 248 -4.46 -15.92 11.71
C LEU A 248 -3.81 -14.61 11.28
N ALA A 249 -2.99 -14.63 10.22
CA ALA A 249 -2.39 -13.43 9.65
C ALA A 249 -3.43 -12.48 9.06
N ALA A 250 -4.48 -13.00 8.40
CA ALA A 250 -5.56 -12.20 7.84
C ALA A 250 -6.39 -11.51 8.94
N ILE A 251 -6.73 -12.23 10.02
CA ILE A 251 -7.44 -11.66 11.18
C ILE A 251 -6.58 -10.60 11.85
N ALA A 252 -5.31 -10.90 12.14
CA ALA A 252 -4.38 -9.95 12.73
C ALA A 252 -4.26 -8.68 11.89
N LYS A 253 -4.14 -8.82 10.57
CA LYS A 253 -4.04 -7.69 9.65
C LYS A 253 -5.34 -6.90 9.59
N ALA A 254 -6.50 -7.55 9.64
CA ALA A 254 -7.79 -6.90 9.67
C ALA A 254 -7.97 -6.04 10.93
N VAL A 255 -7.69 -6.60 12.11
CA VAL A 255 -7.79 -5.87 13.39
C VAL A 255 -6.82 -4.70 13.44
N ALA A 256 -5.55 -4.91 13.07
CA ALA A 256 -4.56 -3.83 12.99
C ALA A 256 -5.00 -2.73 12.02
N THR A 257 -5.58 -3.12 10.88
CA THR A 257 -6.10 -2.18 9.89
C THR A 257 -7.29 -1.39 10.44
N LEU A 258 -8.24 -2.03 11.12
CA LEU A 258 -9.41 -1.36 11.71
C LEU A 258 -9.00 -0.31 12.75
N ILE A 259 -8.07 -0.66 13.65
CA ILE A 259 -7.58 0.25 14.69
C ILE A 259 -6.90 1.48 14.06
N THR A 260 -6.11 1.26 13.01
CA THR A 260 -5.33 2.33 12.37
C THR A 260 -6.08 3.02 11.22
N TYR A 261 -7.28 2.55 10.87
CA TYR A 261 -8.01 2.97 9.67
C TYR A 261 -8.30 4.48 9.62
N PRO A 262 -8.72 5.14 10.73
CA PRO A 262 -8.95 6.59 10.72
C PRO A 262 -7.71 7.37 10.26
N VAL A 263 -6.52 6.95 10.70
CA VAL A 263 -5.24 7.56 10.31
C VAL A 263 -4.88 7.24 8.86
N ILE A 264 -5.16 6.01 8.40
CA ILE A 264 -4.98 5.64 6.98
C ILE A 264 -5.82 6.54 6.08
N ARG A 265 -7.10 6.74 6.43
CA ARG A 265 -7.99 7.61 5.67
C ARG A 265 -7.52 9.06 5.71
N ALA A 266 -7.16 9.58 6.88
CA ALA A 266 -6.61 10.93 7.01
C ALA A 266 -5.35 11.13 6.15
N LYS A 267 -4.43 10.15 6.12
CA LYS A 267 -3.25 10.18 5.24
C LYS A 267 -3.66 10.32 3.77
N VAL A 268 -4.56 9.46 3.30
CA VAL A 268 -4.96 9.45 1.88
C VAL A 268 -5.67 10.75 1.51
N LEU A 269 -6.52 11.28 2.38
CA LEU A 269 -7.16 12.59 2.18
C LEU A 269 -6.13 13.72 2.11
N MET A 270 -5.14 13.74 3.00
CA MET A 270 -4.06 14.74 2.97
C MET A 270 -3.24 14.69 1.68
N GLN A 271 -3.03 13.49 1.13
CA GLN A 271 -2.29 13.30 -0.11
C GLN A 271 -3.14 13.62 -1.36
N ALA A 272 -4.46 13.44 -1.23
CA ALA A 272 -5.44 13.73 -2.26
C ALA A 272 -5.74 15.22 -2.42
N GLN A 273 -5.66 15.99 -1.32
CA GLN A 273 -5.97 17.41 -1.34
C GLN A 273 -5.13 18.15 -2.38
N LYS A 274 -5.83 18.84 -3.29
CA LYS A 274 -5.26 19.85 -4.17
C LYS A 274 -5.56 21.21 -3.54
N LYS A 275 -4.54 21.92 -3.09
CA LYS A 275 -4.73 23.30 -2.62
C LYS A 275 -4.93 24.19 -3.84
N GLN A 276 -5.97 25.03 -3.85
CA GLN A 276 -6.16 25.96 -4.96
C GLN A 276 -5.05 27.01 -4.96
N ILE A 277 -4.44 27.22 -6.14
CA ILE A 277 -3.47 28.30 -6.36
C ILE A 277 -4.24 29.61 -6.38
N THR A 278 -3.92 30.52 -5.46
CA THR A 278 -4.51 31.86 -5.32
C THR A 278 -4.44 32.61 -6.66
N GLY A 279 -5.56 32.71 -7.39
CA GLY A 279 -5.65 33.49 -8.64
C GLY A 279 -6.59 32.98 -9.72
N GLN A 280 -7.15 31.76 -9.65
CA GLN A 280 -8.17 31.29 -10.60
C GLN A 280 -9.59 31.48 -10.06
N HIS A 281 -10.44 32.13 -10.87
CA HIS A 281 -11.83 32.46 -10.60
C HIS A 281 -12.64 31.29 -10.03
N LYS A 282 -13.51 31.59 -9.05
CA LYS A 282 -14.58 30.72 -8.55
C LYS A 282 -15.57 30.40 -9.69
N SER A 283 -15.33 29.33 -10.44
CA SER A 283 -16.35 28.73 -11.31
C SER A 283 -17.16 27.72 -10.49
N SER A 284 -18.44 28.03 -10.33
CA SER A 284 -19.37 27.53 -9.30
C SER A 284 -19.92 26.11 -9.49
N HIS A 285 -19.37 25.24 -10.36
CA HIS A 285 -20.08 24.02 -10.82
C HIS A 285 -19.27 22.70 -10.78
N GLY A 286 -18.16 22.62 -10.05
CA GLY A 286 -17.46 21.34 -9.81
C GLY A 286 -17.64 20.87 -8.38
N HIS A 287 -17.90 19.57 -8.16
CA HIS A 287 -17.97 18.97 -6.82
C HIS A 287 -16.75 19.39 -5.97
N HIS A 288 -17.00 20.25 -4.99
CA HIS A 288 -15.96 20.79 -4.12
C HIS A 288 -15.49 19.70 -3.16
N HIS A 289 -14.31 19.13 -3.37
CA HIS A 289 -13.66 18.40 -2.28
C HIS A 289 -13.36 19.41 -1.16
N ALA A 290 -14.15 19.36 -0.07
CA ALA A 290 -13.98 20.23 1.09
C ALA A 290 -12.51 20.27 1.54
N GLU A 291 -11.99 21.47 1.80
CA GLU A 291 -10.64 21.62 2.32
C GLU A 291 -10.54 20.96 3.70
N MET A 292 -10.03 19.73 3.76
CA MET A 292 -9.89 18.96 5.00
C MET A 292 -8.85 19.54 6.00
N GLY A 293 -8.11 20.60 5.64
CA GLY A 293 -7.08 21.23 6.45
C GLY A 293 -5.66 20.69 6.22
N ASN A 294 -4.66 21.34 6.82
CA ASN A 294 -3.23 21.04 6.61
C ASN A 294 -2.65 20.06 7.64
N SER A 295 -3.37 19.82 8.73
CA SER A 295 -2.93 18.98 9.85
C SER A 295 -3.78 17.72 9.97
N MET A 296 -3.17 16.60 10.32
CA MET A 296 -3.87 15.32 10.54
C MET A 296 -5.07 15.44 11.48
N LEU A 297 -4.93 16.21 12.57
CA LEU A 297 -6.03 16.43 13.53
C LEU A 297 -7.18 17.25 12.94
N GLN A 298 -6.88 18.22 12.07
CA GLN A 298 -7.92 19.00 11.37
C GLN A 298 -8.70 18.10 10.41
N VAL A 299 -7.98 17.28 9.64
CA VAL A 299 -8.58 16.30 8.71
C VAL A 299 -9.47 15.32 9.47
N LEU A 300 -8.98 14.75 10.58
CA LEU A 300 -9.77 13.84 11.41
C LEU A 300 -11.01 14.52 11.98
N LYS A 301 -10.87 15.74 12.52
CA LYS A 301 -12.01 16.51 13.04
C LYS A 301 -13.04 16.77 11.94
N ARG A 302 -12.59 17.15 10.73
CA ARG A 302 -13.45 17.45 9.59
C ARG A 302 -14.19 16.22 9.08
N ILE A 303 -13.55 15.05 9.08
CA ILE A 303 -14.24 13.77 8.82
C ILE A 303 -15.41 13.58 9.80
N GLY A 304 -15.17 13.79 11.09
CA GLY A 304 -16.21 13.66 12.11
C GLY A 304 -17.34 14.67 11.95
N GLU A 305 -17.03 15.92 11.60
CA GLU A 305 -18.02 16.99 11.39
C GLU A 305 -18.88 16.73 10.13
N LEU A 306 -18.25 16.38 9.01
CA LEU A 306 -18.95 16.20 7.73
C LEU A 306 -19.71 14.87 7.67
N GLU A 307 -19.06 13.75 8.02
CA GLU A 307 -19.59 12.41 7.75
C GLU A 307 -20.00 11.63 9.01
N GLY A 308 -19.68 12.17 10.20
CA GLY A 308 -19.91 11.49 11.46
C GLY A 308 -19.02 10.26 11.69
N PRO A 309 -19.37 9.40 12.66
CA PRO A 309 -18.54 8.26 13.06
C PRO A 309 -18.33 7.21 11.95
N SER A 310 -19.30 7.05 11.04
CA SER A 310 -19.20 6.08 9.94
C SER A 310 -18.20 6.53 8.86
N GLY A 311 -18.00 7.84 8.71
CA GLY A 311 -17.09 8.42 7.72
C GLY A 311 -15.64 7.97 7.90
N TYR A 312 -15.17 7.83 9.14
CA TYR A 312 -13.81 7.35 9.41
C TYR A 312 -13.51 6.00 8.74
N PHE A 313 -14.52 5.15 8.53
CA PHE A 313 -14.39 3.80 7.98
C PHE A 313 -14.80 3.69 6.50
N LYS A 314 -15.02 4.81 5.81
CA LYS A 314 -15.35 4.82 4.38
C LYS A 314 -14.22 4.21 3.56
N GLY A 315 -14.54 3.21 2.74
CA GLY A 315 -13.57 2.42 1.96
C GLY A 315 -12.88 1.27 2.72
N CYS A 316 -13.23 1.02 3.99
CA CYS A 316 -12.54 0.02 4.81
C CYS A 316 -12.73 -1.40 4.27
N SER A 317 -13.94 -1.75 3.82
CA SER A 317 -14.22 -3.05 3.19
C SER A 317 -13.37 -3.29 1.93
N ALA A 318 -13.24 -2.26 1.08
CA ALA A 318 -12.38 -2.31 -0.10
C ALA A 318 -10.90 -2.49 0.29
N GLN A 319 -10.45 -1.82 1.35
CA GLN A 319 -9.10 -1.98 1.87
C GLN A 319 -8.83 -3.39 2.38
N LEU A 320 -9.73 -3.96 3.19
CA LEU A 320 -9.59 -5.29 3.76
C LEU A 320 -9.57 -6.35 2.65
N PHE A 321 -10.52 -6.28 1.72
CA PHE A 321 -10.58 -7.20 0.58
C PHE A 321 -9.30 -7.15 -0.26
N ASN A 322 -8.85 -5.94 -0.62
CA ASN A 322 -7.63 -5.75 -1.40
C ASN A 322 -6.38 -6.25 -0.63
N THR A 323 -6.32 -6.05 0.69
CA THR A 323 -5.19 -6.51 1.52
C THR A 323 -5.09 -8.04 1.56
N VAL A 324 -6.22 -8.74 1.71
CA VAL A 324 -6.26 -10.21 1.71
C VAL A 324 -5.84 -10.75 0.33
N LEU A 325 -6.39 -10.18 -0.75
CA LEU A 325 -6.08 -10.62 -2.11
C LEU A 325 -4.61 -10.39 -2.48
N LYS A 326 -4.05 -9.23 -2.12
CA LYS A 326 -2.61 -8.94 -2.27
C LYS A 326 -1.74 -9.94 -1.52
N SER A 327 -2.11 -10.26 -0.29
CA SER A 327 -1.36 -11.21 0.54
C SER A 327 -1.39 -12.62 -0.06
N ALA A 328 -2.57 -13.08 -0.51
CA ALA A 328 -2.72 -14.37 -1.15
C ALA A 328 -1.90 -14.48 -2.45
N LEU A 329 -1.97 -13.47 -3.32
CA LEU A 329 -1.20 -13.44 -4.57
C LEU A 329 0.31 -13.34 -4.32
N LEU A 330 0.74 -12.56 -3.33
CA LEU A 330 2.15 -12.46 -2.96
C LEU A 330 2.68 -13.83 -2.55
N VAL A 331 1.99 -14.54 -1.64
CA VAL A 331 2.41 -15.86 -1.16
C VAL A 331 2.42 -16.87 -2.32
N MET A 332 1.36 -16.89 -3.13
CA MET A 332 1.27 -17.77 -4.30
C MET A 332 2.41 -17.52 -5.29
N THR A 333 2.67 -16.27 -5.63
CA THR A 333 3.72 -15.90 -6.60
C THR A 333 5.10 -16.18 -6.04
N LYS A 334 5.34 -15.86 -4.76
CA LYS A 334 6.59 -16.19 -4.07
C LYS A 334 6.86 -17.69 -4.11
N GLU A 335 5.88 -18.52 -3.78
CA GLU A 335 6.03 -19.98 -3.83
C GLU A 335 6.38 -20.49 -5.22
N GLN A 336 5.73 -19.97 -6.26
CA GLN A 336 6.01 -20.36 -7.64
C GLN A 336 7.44 -19.95 -8.03
N ILE A 337 7.84 -18.71 -7.76
CA ILE A 337 9.20 -18.23 -8.06
C ILE A 337 10.24 -19.07 -7.32
N THR A 338 10.07 -19.32 -6.01
CA THR A 338 11.02 -20.14 -5.25
C THR A 338 11.09 -21.56 -5.82
N LYS A 339 9.97 -22.20 -6.18
CA LYS A 339 9.94 -23.54 -6.82
C LYS A 339 10.69 -23.55 -8.15
N TYR A 340 10.43 -22.57 -9.02
CA TYR A 340 11.12 -22.45 -10.31
C TYR A 340 12.62 -22.20 -10.14
N THR A 341 13.02 -21.28 -9.27
CA THR A 341 14.44 -20.99 -8.99
C THR A 341 15.18 -22.23 -8.48
N MET A 342 14.57 -23.00 -7.57
CA MET A 342 15.17 -24.24 -7.07
C MET A 342 15.28 -25.32 -8.15
N ARG A 343 14.29 -25.43 -9.05
CA ARG A 343 14.36 -26.35 -10.21
C ARG A 343 15.47 -25.96 -11.19
N VAL A 344 15.58 -24.68 -11.52
CA VAL A 344 16.66 -24.17 -12.40
C VAL A 344 18.03 -24.41 -11.77
N LEU A 345 18.20 -24.12 -10.47
CA LEU A 345 19.44 -24.37 -9.75
C LEU A 345 19.80 -25.87 -9.76
N TYR A 346 18.81 -26.73 -9.55
CA TYR A 346 19.00 -28.18 -9.61
C TYR A 346 19.44 -28.64 -11.00
N LEU A 347 18.83 -28.11 -12.08
CA LEU A 347 19.20 -28.42 -13.46
C LEU A 347 20.60 -27.92 -13.83
N LEU A 348 20.95 -26.69 -13.43
CA LEU A 348 22.29 -26.14 -13.63
C LEU A 348 23.34 -26.96 -12.89
N ARG A 349 23.06 -27.40 -11.66
CA ARG A 349 23.98 -28.27 -10.89
C ARG A 349 24.09 -29.66 -11.49
N ARG A 350 23.01 -30.23 -12.04
CA ARG A 350 23.02 -31.52 -12.73
C ARG A 350 23.87 -31.45 -14.02
N ASN A 351 23.78 -30.34 -14.74
CA ASN A 351 24.59 -30.10 -15.94
C ASN A 351 26.05 -29.70 -15.62
N ALA A 352 26.33 -29.23 -14.40
CA ALA A 352 27.68 -28.90 -13.93
C ALA A 352 28.48 -30.10 -13.35
N GLY A 353 28.06 -31.35 -13.62
CA GLY A 353 28.83 -32.54 -13.23
C GLY A 353 30.23 -32.62 -13.88
N PRO A 354 31.04 -33.63 -13.53
CA PRO A 354 32.24 -33.63 -12.67
C PRO A 354 33.39 -32.64 -13.01
N LYS A 355 33.35 -31.92 -14.13
CA LYS A 355 34.49 -31.11 -14.60
C LYS A 355 34.77 -29.86 -13.76
N ALA A 356 33.75 -29.29 -13.13
CA ALA A 356 33.91 -28.12 -12.26
C ALA A 356 34.52 -28.45 -10.88
N ILE A 357 34.46 -29.72 -10.45
CA ILE A 357 35.02 -30.17 -9.18
C ILE A 357 36.51 -30.52 -9.33
N GLU A 358 36.95 -30.98 -10.51
CA GLU A 358 38.37 -31.12 -10.84
C GLU A 358 39.06 -29.77 -11.06
N ALA A 359 38.41 -28.82 -11.74
CA ALA A 359 38.97 -27.48 -11.97
C ALA A 359 39.05 -26.58 -10.71
N ALA A 360 38.39 -26.96 -9.61
CA ALA A 360 38.50 -26.29 -8.32
C ALA A 360 39.48 -26.99 -7.35
N LYS A 361 40.07 -28.11 -7.77
CA LYS A 361 41.10 -28.88 -7.04
C LYS A 361 42.50 -28.77 -7.67
N ALA A 362 42.60 -28.25 -8.89
CA ALA A 362 43.84 -27.77 -9.50
C ALA A 362 43.98 -26.27 -9.21
#